data_AF-A0A161ZLB9-F1
#
_entry.id   AF-A0A161ZLB9-F1
#
_cell.length_a   1.000
_cell.length_b   1.000
_cell.length_c   1.000
_cell.angle_alpha   90.00
_cell.angle_beta   90.00
_cell.angle_gamma   90.00
#
_symmetry.space_group_name_H-M   'P 1'
#
loop_
_entity.id
_entity.type
_entity.pdbx_description
1 polymer ?
#
loop_
_entity_poly.entity_id
_entity_poly.type
_entity_poly.pdbx_seq_one_letter_code
_entity_poly.pdbx_strand_id
1 'polypeptide(L)' 'MVSPAGRTALISGAIGFIAVFLVALFALGYNPQQSVVASISPAIGAAIGIYIANRFIIGRN' A
#
# COMPACT_ATOMS: atom_id res chain seq x y z
N MET A 1 20.13 -2.75 -5.51
CA MET A 1 19.54 -1.56 -6.16
C MET A 1 18.06 -1.85 -6.40
N VAL A 2 17.13 -1.06 -5.85
CA VAL A 2 15.68 -1.29 -6.02
C VAL A 2 15.33 -1.09 -7.49
N SER A 3 14.70 -2.07 -8.13
CA SER A 3 14.28 -1.96 -9.53
C SER A 3 13.27 -0.81 -9.71
N PRO A 4 13.15 -0.22 -10.91
CA PRO A 4 12.15 0.82 -11.17
C PRO A 4 10.73 0.38 -10.75
N ALA A 5 10.38 -0.88 -11.02
CA ALA A 5 9.12 -1.47 -10.57
C ALA A 5 9.01 -1.56 -9.04
N GLY A 6 10.09 -1.93 -8.34
CA GLY A 6 10.14 -1.94 -6.88
C GLY A 6 9.97 -0.55 -6.26
N ARG A 7 10.50 0.50 -6.91
CA ARG A 7 10.31 1.89 -6.48
C ARG A 7 8.86 2.34 -6.62
N THR A 8 8.23 2.07 -7.75
CA THR A 8 6.81 2.41 -7.97
C THR A 8 5.91 1.70 -6.97
N ALA A 9 6.20 0.43 -6.66
CA ALA A 9 5.47 -0.34 -5.66
C ALA A 9 5.59 0.28 -4.25
N LEU A 10 6.80 0.67 -3.86
CA LEU A 10 7.08 1.34 -2.59
C LEU A 10 6.34 2.69 -2.48
N ILE A 11 6.42 3.52 -3.51
CA ILE A 11 5.77 4.83 -3.53
C ILE A 11 4.25 4.69 -3.48
N SER A 12 3.68 3.81 -4.31
CA SER A 12 2.23 3.59 -4.34
C SER A 12 1.71 3.02 -3.01
N GLY A 13 2.46 2.10 -2.39
CA GLY A 13 2.13 1.56 -1.07
C GLY A 13 2.19 2.61 0.03
N ALA A 14 3.21 3.48 0.01
CA ALA A 14 3.35 4.57 0.98
C ALA A 14 2.23 5.60 0.86
N ILE A 15 1.88 6.01 -0.37
CA ILE A 15 0.76 6.94 -0.61
C ILE A 15 -0.56 6.33 -0.13
N GLY A 16 -0.81 5.06 -0.47
CA GLY A 16 -2.02 4.35 -0.02
C GLY A 16 -2.12 4.25 1.50
N PHE A 17 -1.00 3.95 2.16
CA PHE A 17 -0.92 3.92 3.62
C PHE A 17 -1.25 5.28 4.23
N ILE A 18 -0.61 6.36 3.76
CA ILE A 18 -0.82 7.70 4.30
C ILE A 18 -2.27 8.15 4.11
N ALA A 19 -2.84 7.91 2.93
CA ALA A 19 -4.22 8.29 2.64
C ALA A 19 -5.21 7.60 3.58
N VAL A 20 -5.10 6.29 3.77
CA VAL A 20 -5.99 5.54 4.67
C VAL A 20 -5.75 5.93 6.13
N PHE A 21 -4.50 6.17 6.51
CA PHE A 21 -4.16 6.59 7.87
C PHE A 21 -4.80 7.93 8.23
N LEU A 22 -4.70 8.92 7.35
CA LEU A 22 -5.30 10.23 7.56
C LEU A 22 -6.83 10.15 7.60
N VAL A 23 -7.45 9.34 6.73
CA VAL A 23 -8.90 9.11 6.76
C VAL A 23 -9.33 8.44 8.06
N ALA A 24 -8.63 7.39 8.50
CA ALA A 24 -8.94 6.69 9.74
C ALA A 24 -8.80 7.63 10.96
N LEU A 25 -7.73 8.42 11.00
CA LEU A 25 -7.44 9.33 12.11
C LEU A 25 -8.42 10.49 12.18
N PHE A 26 -8.71 11.15 11.06
CA PHE A 26 -9.47 12.40 11.06
C PHE A 26 -10.94 12.24 10.67
N ALA A 27 -11.27 11.34 9.75
CA ALA A 27 -12.65 11.16 9.29
C ALA A 27 -13.40 10.11 10.12
N LEU A 28 -12.72 9.04 10.56
CA LEU A 28 -13.34 7.98 11.37
C LEU A 28 -13.12 8.15 12.88
N GLY A 29 -12.29 9.12 13.29
CA GLY A 29 -12.01 9.41 14.70
C GLY A 29 -11.26 8.29 15.42
N TYR A 30 -10.54 7.44 14.69
CA TYR A 30 -9.73 6.38 15.29
C TYR A 30 -8.56 6.97 16.06
N ASN A 31 -8.18 6.34 17.16
CA ASN A 31 -6.92 6.71 17.81
C ASN A 31 -5.72 6.31 16.92
N PRO A 32 -4.52 6.88 17.13
CA PRO A 32 -3.37 6.61 16.26
C PRO A 32 -3.06 5.12 16.07
N GLN A 33 -3.25 4.30 17.11
CA GLN A 33 -2.98 2.87 17.07
C GLN A 33 -3.98 2.13 16.17
N GLN A 34 -5.27 2.46 16.29
CA GLN A 34 -6.34 1.95 15.41
C GLN A 34 -6.16 2.40 13.96
N SER A 35 -5.73 3.65 13.75
CA SER A 35 -5.45 4.18 12.40
C SER A 35 -4.29 3.45 11.72
N VAL A 36 -3.23 3.09 12.46
CA VAL A 36 -2.15 2.25 11.93
C VAL A 36 -2.67 0.89 11.49
N VAL A 37 -3.47 0.21 12.33
CA VAL A 37 -4.02 -1.11 12.02
C VAL A 37 -4.94 -1.06 10.79
N ALA A 38 -5.80 -0.04 10.70
CA ALA A 38 -6.68 0.16 9.55
C ALA A 38 -5.91 0.39 8.24
N SER A 39 -4.72 1.00 8.32
CA SER A 39 -3.90 1.38 7.16
C SER A 39 -2.94 0.28 6.69
N ILE A 40 -2.62 -0.70 7.55
CA ILE A 40 -1.78 -1.84 7.22
C ILE A 40 -2.48 -2.76 6.19
N SER A 41 -3.79 -2.99 6.33
CA SER A 41 -4.52 -3.93 5.46
C SER A 41 -4.51 -3.51 3.97
N PRO A 42 -4.79 -2.24 3.62
CA PRO A 42 -4.63 -1.74 2.25
C PRO A 42 -3.18 -1.78 1.75
N ALA A 43 -2.20 -1.46 2.61
CA ALA A 43 -0.79 -1.47 2.24
C ALA A 43 -0.30 -2.88 1.88
N ILE A 44 -0.69 -3.90 2.66
CA ILE A 44 -0.41 -5.31 2.36
C ILE A 44 -1.14 -5.75 1.08
N GLY A 45 -2.42 -5.39 0.94
CA GLY A 45 -3.21 -5.71 -0.26
C GLY A 45 -2.59 -5.14 -1.54
N ALA A 46 -2.12 -3.89 -1.50
CA ALA A 46 -1.43 -3.24 -2.61
C ALA A 46 -0.10 -3.93 -2.95
N ALA A 47 0.72 -4.27 -1.93
CA ALA A 47 1.99 -4.96 -2.14
C ALA A 47 1.78 -6.34 -2.78
N ILE A 48 0.80 -7.11 -2.31
CA ILE A 48 0.45 -8.42 -2.88
C ILE A 48 -0.09 -8.27 -4.31
N GLY A 49 -1.01 -7.32 -4.54
CA GLY A 49 -1.56 -7.07 -5.88
C GLY A 49 -0.48 -6.70 -6.90
N ILE A 50 0.48 -5.86 -6.51
CA ILE A 50 1.61 -5.48 -7.38
C ILE A 50 2.54 -6.67 -7.61
N TYR A 51 2.81 -7.50 -6.60
CA TYR A 51 3.58 -8.73 -6.78
C TYR A 51 2.93 -9.68 -7.79
N ILE A 52 1.62 -9.92 -7.66
CA ILE A 52 0.85 -10.77 -8.58
C ILE A 52 0.88 -10.18 -9.99
N ALA A 53 0.62 -8.88 -10.15
CA ALA A 53 0.64 -8.21 -11.44
C ALA A 53 2.00 -8.34 -12.14
N ASN A 54 3.09 -8.11 -11.40
CA ASN A 54 4.44 -8.26 -11.94
C ASN A 54 4.76 -9.72 -12.31
N ARG A 55 4.33 -10.69 -11.50
CA ARG A 55 4.65 -12.11 -11.70
C ARG A 55 3.90 -12.73 -12.87
N PHE A 56 2.64 -12.38 -13.07
CA PHE A 56 1.75 -13.08 -14.00
C PHE A 56 1.32 -12.26 -15.22
N ILE A 57 1.35 -10.92 -15.13
CA ILE A 57 0.87 -10.04 -16.22
C ILE A 57 2.06 -9.48 -17.00
N ILE A 58 3.06 -8.93 -16.30
CA ILE A 58 4.19 -8.25 -16.95
C ILE A 58 5.25 -9.24 -17.45
N GLY A 59 5.53 -10.31 -16.71
CA GLY A 59 6.53 -11.32 -17.10
C GLY A 59 6.10 -12.35 -18.16
N ARG A 60 4.96 -12.14 -18.83
CA ARG A 60 4.45 -13.02 -19.90
C ARG A 60 4.54 -12.43 -21.32
N ASN A 61 4.93 -11.15 -21.45
CA ASN A 61 5.25 -10.48 -22.72
C ASN A 61 6.76 -10.32 -22.86
#